data_AF-A0AA37T3A1-F1
#
_entry.id   AF-A0AA37T3A1-F1
#
_cell.length_a   1.000
_cell.length_b   1.000
_cell.length_c   1.000
_cell.angle_alpha   90.00
_cell.angle_beta   90.00
_cell.angle_gamma   90.00
#
_symmetry.space_group_name_H-M   'P 1'
#
loop_
_entity.id
_entity.type
_entity.pdbx_description
1 polymer ?
#
loop_
_entity_poly.entity_id
_entity_poly.type
_entity_poly.pdbx_seq_one_letter_code
_entity_poly.pdbx_strand_id
1 'polypeptide(L)'
;MKEWRQYMSETDGAWLVLKDKDEPELPAESISSSGQEAVMLKKCKPGNYISVNILPAARITDDVKKTINYEKDFYVQLYCLSDDWSVISEKSYSSDEALKLASRFVGLTKDRAIKVWNMRKLGSEGNRIELL
;
A
#
# COMPACT_ATOMS: atom_id res chain seq x y z
N MET A 1 -5.64 2.43 -12.57
CA MET A 1 -6.46 3.05 -11.49
C MET A 1 -7.23 1.94 -10.81
N LYS A 2 -7.01 1.82 -9.50
CA LYS A 2 -7.67 0.79 -8.67
C LYS A 2 -9.13 1.15 -8.37
N GLU A 3 -9.93 0.15 -8.05
CA GLU A 3 -11.29 0.28 -7.50
C GLU A 3 -11.56 -0.75 -6.40
N TRP A 4 -12.38 -0.36 -5.43
CA TRP A 4 -12.97 -1.26 -4.46
C TRP A 4 -14.26 -1.84 -5.03
N ARG A 5 -14.32 -3.16 -5.13
CA ARG A 5 -15.53 -3.93 -5.43
C ARG A 5 -16.09 -4.45 -4.12
N GLN A 6 -17.24 -3.93 -3.74
CA GLN A 6 -17.97 -4.35 -2.54
C GLN A 6 -19.10 -5.29 -2.96
N TYR A 7 -18.88 -6.57 -2.70
CA TYR A 7 -19.89 -7.61 -2.87
C TYR A 7 -20.72 -7.71 -1.59
N MET A 8 -22.00 -8.03 -1.72
CA MET A 8 -22.89 -8.19 -0.58
C MET A 8 -23.86 -9.34 -0.80
N SER A 9 -23.97 -10.22 0.19
CA SER A 9 -25.04 -11.23 0.27
C SER A 9 -26.03 -10.86 1.38
N GLU A 10 -27.21 -11.49 1.37
CA GLU A 10 -28.20 -11.29 2.43
C GLU A 10 -27.77 -11.85 3.78
N THR A 11 -26.94 -12.90 3.76
CA THR A 11 -26.58 -13.72 4.91
C THR A 11 -25.22 -13.34 5.52
N ASP A 12 -24.20 -13.12 4.71
CA ASP A 12 -22.82 -12.89 5.17
C ASP A 12 -22.44 -11.40 5.20
N GLY A 13 -23.34 -10.52 4.77
CA GLY A 13 -23.06 -9.11 4.65
C GLY A 13 -22.09 -8.83 3.50
N ALA A 14 -21.16 -7.90 3.69
CA ALA A 14 -20.32 -7.37 2.62
C ALA A 14 -18.85 -7.73 2.75
N TRP A 15 -18.21 -8.01 1.61
CA TRP A 15 -16.76 -8.18 1.48
C TRP A 15 -16.20 -7.31 0.37
N LEU A 16 -14.90 -7.04 0.45
CA LEU A 16 -14.19 -6.08 -0.41
C LEU A 16 -13.07 -6.76 -1.18
N VAL A 17 -12.99 -6.44 -2.47
CA VAL A 17 -11.87 -6.81 -3.34
C VAL A 17 -11.31 -5.54 -3.97
N LEU A 18 -10.00 -5.34 -3.89
CA LEU A 18 -9.30 -4.24 -4.55
C LEU A 18 -8.73 -4.74 -5.88
N LYS A 19 -9.14 -4.12 -7.00
CA LYS A 19 -8.72 -4.54 -8.35
C LYS A 19 -8.35 -3.35 -9.22
N ASP A 20 -7.66 -3.62 -10.32
CA ASP A 20 -7.62 -2.63 -11.40
C ASP A 20 -9.01 -2.49 -12.03
N LYS A 21 -9.38 -1.25 -12.35
CA LYS A 21 -10.71 -0.94 -12.90
C LYS A 21 -11.07 -1.79 -14.13
N ASP A 22 -10.09 -2.07 -14.97
CA ASP A 22 -10.26 -2.79 -16.24
C ASP A 22 -10.08 -4.31 -16.09
N GLU A 23 -9.75 -4.79 -14.89
CA GLU A 23 -9.58 -6.21 -14.62
C GLU A 23 -10.94 -6.91 -14.53
N PRO A 24 -11.16 -8.05 -15.22
CA PRO A 24 -12.44 -8.75 -15.21
C PRO A 24 -12.79 -9.26 -13.80
N GLU A 25 -14.08 -9.40 -13.53
CA GLU A 25 -14.59 -10.04 -12.31
C GLU A 25 -14.40 -11.55 -12.42
N LEU A 26 -13.83 -12.17 -11.39
CA LEU A 26 -13.67 -13.62 -11.34
C LEU A 26 -14.90 -14.21 -10.63
N PRO A 27 -15.48 -15.34 -11.12
CA PRO A 27 -16.64 -15.95 -10.47
C PRO A 27 -16.43 -16.31 -9.00
N ALA A 28 -15.17 -16.58 -8.59
CA ALA A 28 -14.85 -16.85 -7.20
C ALA A 28 -14.97 -15.61 -6.29
N GLU A 29 -14.92 -14.39 -6.83
CA GLU A 29 -15.02 -13.15 -6.06
C GLU A 29 -16.45 -12.85 -5.60
N SER A 30 -17.45 -13.36 -6.32
CA SER A 30 -18.87 -13.22 -5.95
C SER A 30 -19.30 -14.27 -4.93
N ILE A 31 -18.40 -15.12 -4.44
CA ILE A 31 -18.66 -16.14 -3.43
C ILE A 31 -17.94 -15.77 -2.14
N SER A 32 -18.68 -15.69 -1.03
CA SER A 32 -18.12 -15.43 0.29
C SER A 32 -17.24 -16.58 0.79
N SER A 33 -16.51 -16.37 1.88
CA SER A 33 -15.74 -17.44 2.54
C SER A 33 -16.60 -18.60 3.06
N SER A 34 -17.90 -18.38 3.26
CA SER A 34 -18.86 -19.41 3.69
C SER A 34 -19.62 -20.06 2.52
N GLY A 35 -19.36 -19.63 1.28
CA GLY A 35 -19.98 -20.16 0.07
C GLY A 35 -21.25 -19.44 -0.38
N GLN A 36 -21.57 -18.26 0.19
CA GLN A 36 -22.76 -17.49 -0.17
C GLN A 36 -22.50 -16.62 -1.40
N GLU A 37 -23.46 -16.59 -2.31
CA GLU A 37 -23.38 -15.76 -3.51
C GLU A 37 -23.77 -14.30 -3.20
N ALA A 38 -23.02 -13.37 -3.78
CA ALA A 38 -23.33 -11.95 -3.72
C ALA A 38 -24.59 -11.64 -4.52
N VAL A 39 -25.55 -10.96 -3.89
CA VAL A 39 -26.76 -10.43 -4.56
C VAL A 39 -26.56 -9.02 -5.09
N MET A 40 -25.55 -8.31 -4.58
CA MET A 40 -25.22 -6.95 -5.02
C MET A 40 -23.72 -6.73 -5.14
N LEU A 41 -23.35 -5.90 -6.11
CA LEU A 41 -22.01 -5.37 -6.30
C LEU A 41 -22.05 -3.84 -6.36
N LYS A 42 -21.21 -3.20 -5.56
CA LYS A 42 -20.95 -1.75 -5.59
C LYS A 42 -19.49 -1.48 -5.92
N LYS A 43 -19.24 -0.68 -6.95
CA LYS A 43 -17.89 -0.23 -7.34
C LYS A 43 -17.61 1.16 -6.77
N CYS A 44 -16.50 1.29 -6.05
CA CYS A 44 -16.10 2.52 -5.36
C CYS A 44 -14.68 2.90 -5.76
N LYS A 45 -14.48 4.14 -6.21
CA LYS A 45 -13.12 4.67 -6.43
C LYS A 45 -12.40 4.87 -5.08
N PRO A 46 -11.09 4.60 -4.98
CA PRO A 46 -10.30 4.92 -3.81
C PRO A 46 -10.30 6.44 -3.57
N GLY A 47 -10.29 6.84 -2.30
CA GLY A 47 -10.07 8.25 -1.95
C GLY A 47 -8.62 8.68 -2.21
N ASN A 48 -8.37 10.00 -2.24
CA ASN A 48 -7.03 10.59 -2.42
C ASN A 48 -6.19 10.58 -1.12
N TYR A 49 -6.32 9.51 -0.34
CA TYR A 49 -5.54 9.28 0.88
C TYR A 49 -4.34 8.39 0.55
N ILE A 50 -3.29 8.53 1.33
CA ILE A 50 -2.08 7.73 1.16
C ILE A 50 -2.08 6.53 2.11
N SER A 51 -1.56 5.41 1.63
CA SER A 51 -1.06 4.32 2.46
C SER A 51 0.39 4.60 2.86
N VAL A 52 0.77 4.14 4.04
CA VAL A 52 2.14 4.26 4.57
C VAL A 52 2.68 2.86 4.76
N ASN A 53 3.73 2.52 4.03
CA ASN A 53 4.37 1.22 4.08
C ASN A 53 5.75 1.35 4.74
N ILE A 54 6.11 0.36 5.55
CA ILE A 54 7.45 0.20 6.12
C ILE A 54 8.08 -1.00 5.42
N LEU A 55 9.14 -0.75 4.66
CA LEU A 55 9.78 -1.76 3.82
C LEU A 55 11.14 -2.14 4.43
N PRO A 56 11.47 -3.43 4.60
CA PRO A 56 12.78 -3.81 5.10
C PRO A 56 13.88 -3.39 4.11
N ALA A 57 14.96 -2.80 4.63
CA ALA A 57 16.19 -2.56 3.86
C ALA A 57 17.10 -3.80 3.80
N ALA A 58 16.72 -4.84 4.55
CA ALA A 58 17.41 -6.12 4.62
C ALA A 58 17.63 -6.70 3.22
N ARG A 59 18.88 -6.98 2.88
CA ARG A 59 19.24 -7.58 1.60
C ARG A 59 20.45 -8.50 1.71
N ILE A 60 20.45 -9.55 0.91
CA ILE A 60 21.61 -10.42 0.76
C ILE A 60 22.72 -9.61 0.07
N THR A 61 23.89 -9.56 0.71
CA THR A 61 25.06 -8.82 0.19
C THR A 61 26.21 -9.72 -0.18
N ASP A 62 26.22 -10.96 0.32
CA ASP A 62 27.09 -12.04 -0.11
C ASP A 62 26.20 -13.27 -0.33
N ASP A 63 26.02 -13.66 -1.60
CA ASP A 63 25.12 -14.76 -1.97
C ASP A 63 25.73 -16.15 -1.65
N VAL A 64 27.05 -16.23 -1.52
CA VAL A 64 27.77 -17.47 -1.20
C VAL A 64 27.72 -17.73 0.29
N LYS A 65 27.97 -16.70 1.11
CA LYS A 65 27.88 -16.80 2.58
C LYS A 65 26.48 -16.55 3.13
N LYS A 66 25.52 -16.23 2.25
CA LYS A 66 24.15 -15.83 2.60
C LYS A 66 24.11 -14.75 3.68
N THR A 67 25.05 -13.81 3.64
CA THR A 67 25.13 -12.74 4.63
C THR A 67 24.11 -11.66 4.31
N ILE A 68 23.20 -11.44 5.26
CA ILE A 68 22.18 -10.40 5.19
C ILE A 68 22.72 -9.16 5.90
N ASN A 69 22.58 -7.99 5.28
CA ASN A 69 22.90 -6.71 5.89
C ASN A 69 21.63 -5.85 6.00
N TYR A 70 21.66 -4.87 6.90
CA TYR A 70 20.56 -3.91 7.14
C TYR A 70 19.25 -4.57 7.65
N GLU A 71 19.34 -5.70 8.34
CA GLU A 71 18.19 -6.45 8.87
C GLU A 71 17.29 -5.65 9.81
N LYS A 72 17.85 -4.61 10.45
CA LYS A 72 17.15 -3.77 11.43
C LYS A 72 16.74 -2.41 10.87
N ASP A 73 17.01 -2.18 9.59
CA ASP A 73 16.76 -0.90 8.93
C ASP A 73 15.60 -1.02 7.95
N PHE A 74 14.85 0.07 7.80
CA PHE A 74 13.60 0.11 7.05
C PHE A 74 13.47 1.41 6.28
N TYR A 75 12.95 1.33 5.06
CA TYR A 75 12.49 2.48 4.31
C TYR A 75 11.03 2.79 4.62
N VAL A 76 10.65 4.05 4.52
CA VAL A 76 9.25 4.48 4.57
C VAL A 76 8.80 4.82 3.16
N GLN A 77 7.73 4.16 2.70
CA GLN A 77 7.10 4.44 1.41
C GLN A 77 5.71 5.01 1.62
N LEU A 78 5.38 6.04 0.86
CA LEU A 78 4.01 6.53 0.72
C LEU A 78 3.47 6.07 -0.64
N TYR A 79 2.21 5.66 -0.68
CA TYR A 79 1.54 5.25 -1.91
C TYR A 79 0.11 5.77 -1.94
N CYS A 80 -0.37 6.21 -3.10
CA CYS A 80 -1.74 6.65 -3.30
C CYS A 80 -2.44 5.70 -4.27
N LEU A 81 -3.41 4.94 -3.77
CA LEU A 81 -4.21 3.98 -4.55
C LEU A 81 -5.00 4.61 -5.70
N SER A 82 -5.34 5.90 -5.60
CA SER A 82 -6.21 6.56 -6.58
C SER A 82 -5.52 6.82 -7.91
N ASP A 83 -4.21 7.07 -7.91
CA ASP A 83 -3.45 7.44 -9.11
C ASP A 83 -2.07 6.78 -9.21
N ASP A 84 -1.86 5.72 -8.43
CA ASP A 84 -0.65 4.91 -8.39
C ASP A 84 0.64 5.71 -8.08
N TRP A 85 0.50 6.91 -7.50
CA TRP A 85 1.66 7.69 -7.07
C TRP A 85 2.33 7.04 -5.87
N SER A 86 3.67 6.96 -5.91
CA SER A 86 4.49 6.49 -4.79
C SER A 86 5.77 7.29 -4.64
N VAL A 87 6.26 7.35 -3.41
CA VAL A 87 7.61 7.82 -3.05
C VAL A 87 8.17 6.96 -1.93
N ILE A 88 9.48 6.75 -1.93
CA ILE A 88 10.21 6.05 -0.86
C ILE A 88 11.33 6.93 -0.31
N SER A 89 11.60 6.77 0.98
CA SER A 89 12.67 7.52 1.64
C SER A 89 14.02 7.16 1.04
N GLU A 90 14.88 8.17 0.87
CA GLU A 90 16.21 8.01 0.30
C GLU A 90 17.15 7.22 1.24
N LYS A 91 16.88 7.30 2.54
CA LYS A 91 17.63 6.59 3.58
C LYS A 91 16.72 5.61 4.31
N SER A 92 17.34 4.59 4.88
CA SER A 92 16.70 3.67 5.80
C SER A 92 16.80 4.19 7.25
N TYR A 93 15.93 3.68 8.11
CA TYR A 93 15.77 4.07 9.50
C TYR A 93 15.65 2.83 10.37
N SER A 94 16.00 2.95 11.66
CA SER A 94 15.65 1.89 12.62
C SER A 94 14.13 1.68 12.70
N SER A 95 13.68 0.52 13.19
CA SER A 95 12.25 0.22 13.36
C SER A 95 11.48 1.33 14.08
N ASP A 96 11.99 1.82 15.21
CA ASP A 96 11.33 2.86 16.01
C ASP A 96 11.23 4.19 15.27
N GLU A 97 12.28 4.56 14.54
CA GLU A 97 12.28 5.78 13.73
C GLU A 97 11.32 5.67 12.54
N ALA A 98 11.30 4.53 11.87
CA ALA A 98 10.39 4.27 10.76
C ALA A 98 8.93 4.36 11.21
N LEU A 99 8.58 3.76 12.36
CA LEU A 99 7.22 3.84 12.94
C LEU A 99 6.84 5.28 13.33
N LYS A 100 7.76 5.99 14.01
CA LYS A 100 7.56 7.41 14.37
C LYS A 100 7.41 8.30 13.15
N LEU A 101 8.11 7.99 12.06
CA LEU A 101 7.97 8.71 10.80
C LEU A 101 6.64 8.38 10.13
N ALA A 102 6.31 7.09 10.01
CA ALA A 102 5.11 6.58 9.36
C ALA A 102 3.81 7.12 9.98
N SER A 103 3.73 7.14 11.32
CA SER A 103 2.57 7.66 12.05
C SER A 103 2.20 9.12 11.71
N ARG A 104 3.13 9.92 11.20
CA ARG A 104 2.88 11.32 10.81
C ARG A 104 2.13 11.46 9.50
N PHE A 105 2.12 10.39 8.69
CA PHE A 105 1.53 10.37 7.37
C PHE A 105 0.15 9.68 7.36
N VAL A 106 -0.14 8.84 8.36
CA VAL A 106 -1.43 8.15 8.50
C VAL A 106 -2.58 9.17 8.50
N GLY A 107 -3.57 8.92 7.64
CA GLY A 107 -4.75 9.79 7.51
C GLY A 107 -4.52 11.07 6.69
N LEU A 108 -3.34 11.26 6.10
CA LEU A 108 -3.11 12.38 5.19
C LEU A 108 -3.61 12.08 3.78
N THR A 109 -4.11 13.14 3.14
CA THR A 109 -4.29 13.17 1.69
C THR A 109 -2.95 13.29 0.99
N LYS A 110 -2.89 12.90 -0.30
CA LYS A 110 -1.67 12.99 -1.12
C LYS A 110 -1.00 14.36 -1.05
N ASP A 111 -1.75 15.45 -1.29
CA ASP A 111 -1.18 16.81 -1.30
C ASP A 111 -0.58 17.22 0.05
N ARG A 112 -1.21 16.82 1.16
CA ARG A 112 -0.67 17.09 2.49
C ARG A 112 0.55 16.23 2.78
N ALA A 113 0.53 14.97 2.36
CA ALA A 113 1.65 14.06 2.52
C ALA A 113 2.89 14.54 1.75
N ILE A 114 2.74 15.00 0.50
CA ILE A 114 3.81 15.59 -0.31
C ILE A 114 4.45 16.79 0.40
N LYS A 115 3.63 17.68 0.98
CA LYS A 115 4.15 18.83 1.75
C LYS A 115 4.99 18.38 2.95
N VAL A 116 4.46 17.44 3.75
CA VAL A 116 5.17 16.92 4.92
C VAL A 116 6.46 16.19 4.51
N TRP A 117 6.42 15.46 3.39
CA TRP A 117 7.56 14.76 2.81
C TRP A 117 8.69 15.72 2.46
N ASN A 118 8.37 16.77 1.70
CA ASN A 118 9.33 17.79 1.27
C ASN A 118 9.89 18.59 2.44
N MET A 119 9.05 18.96 3.41
CA MET A 119 9.49 19.65 4.63
C MET A 119 10.51 18.83 5.44
N ARG A 120 10.35 17.50 5.44
CA ARG A 120 11.24 16.58 6.15
C ARG A 120 12.45 16.13 5.33
N LYS A 121 12.54 16.53 4.05
CA LYS A 121 13.64 16.17 3.14
C LYS A 121 13.88 14.66 3.10
N LEU A 122 12.80 13.88 2.98
CA LEU A 122 12.85 12.42 3.05
C LEU A 122 13.33 11.76 1.75
N GLY A 123 13.27 12.48 0.63
CA GLY A 123 13.71 12.04 -0.69
C GLY A 123 13.05 12.86 -1.79
N SER A 124 13.51 12.70 -3.03
CA SER A 124 12.89 13.33 -4.21
C SER A 124 11.64 12.57 -4.68
N GLU A 125 10.72 13.29 -5.33
CA GLU A 125 9.66 12.66 -6.11
C GLU A 125 10.30 11.86 -7.26
N GLY A 126 10.12 10.54 -7.28
CA GLY A 126 10.69 9.67 -8.32
C GLY A 126 11.55 8.50 -7.82
N ASN A 127 11.87 8.42 -6.53
CA ASN A 127 12.35 7.17 -5.94
C ASN A 127 11.17 6.18 -5.92
N ARG A 128 10.97 5.49 -7.04
CA ARG A 128 9.94 4.47 -7.22
C ARG A 128 10.59 3.11 -7.02
N ILE A 129 10.03 2.32 -6.12
CA ILE A 129 10.14 0.87 -6.25
C ILE A 129 8.94 0.46 -7.11
N GLU A 130 9.22 -0.03 -8.31
CA GLU A 130 8.23 -0.83 -9.04
C GLU A 130 8.07 -2.13 -8.25
N LEU A 131 6.96 -2.23 -7.52
CA LEU A 131 6.56 -3.51 -6.94
C LEU A 131 6.06 -4.36 -8.12
N LEU A 132 6.81 -5.41 -8.44
CA LEU A 132 6.48 -6.41 -9.46
C LEU A 132 5.11 -7.05 -9.19
#